data_AF-A0A4U1AH82-F1
#
_entry.id   AF-A0A4U1AH82-F1
#
_cell.length_a   1.000
_cell.length_b   1.000
_cell.length_c   1.000
_cell.angle_alpha   90.00
_cell.angle_beta   90.00
_cell.angle_gamma   90.00
#
_symmetry.space_group_name_H-M   'P 1'
#
loop_
_entity.id
_entity.type
_entity.pdbx_description
1 polymer ?
#
loop_
_entity_poly.entity_id
_entity_poly.type
_entity_poly.pdbx_seq_one_letter_code
_entity_poly.pdbx_strand_id
1 'polypeptide(L)'
;MSHILQEEKGPAAQYDTLLEQANGIYQEIELHYQTMQNDLLATSSRQTMQTVDTLNTLLHKARAADSLIADALYNGSGLSASTSALMEKRAAILNRLYQANRNIAARARNVQSLLRHEISSLSTNYKAITGYKPSGSDRTHIIRAAF
;
A
#
# COMPACT_ATOMS: atom_id res chain seq x y z
N MET A 1 6.41 24.94 -51.64
CA MET A 1 5.63 25.40 -50.47
C MET A 1 4.74 24.24 -50.05
N SER A 2 5.29 23.34 -49.24
CA SER A 2 4.60 22.15 -48.74
C SER A 2 3.77 22.57 -47.54
N HIS A 3 2.45 22.68 -47.72
CA HIS A 3 1.52 22.79 -46.60
C HIS A 3 1.50 21.44 -45.88
N ILE A 4 2.09 21.42 -44.70
CA ILE A 4 2.03 20.33 -43.73
C ILE A 4 0.57 20.19 -43.33
N LEU A 5 -0.02 19.05 -43.67
CA LEU A 5 -1.29 18.58 -43.12
C LEU A 5 -1.09 18.45 -41.61
N GLN A 6 -1.67 19.40 -40.86
CA GLN A 6 -1.98 19.17 -39.47
C GLN A 6 -3.03 18.05 -39.46
N GLU A 7 -2.60 16.82 -39.18
CA GLU A 7 -3.48 15.76 -38.75
C GLU A 7 -4.15 16.24 -37.45
N GLU A 8 -5.39 16.72 -37.55
CA GLU A 8 -6.29 16.81 -36.42
C GLU A 8 -6.42 15.39 -35.86
N LYS A 9 -5.65 15.07 -34.81
CA LYS A 9 -5.88 13.87 -34.00
C LYS A 9 -7.32 13.94 -33.50
N GLY A 10 -8.20 13.18 -34.13
CA GLY A 10 -9.62 13.15 -33.77
C GLY A 10 -9.82 12.80 -32.29
N PRO A 11 -11.01 13.07 -31.73
CA PRO A 11 -11.31 12.90 -30.30
C PRO A 11 -10.92 11.51 -29.77
N ALA A 12 -11.06 10.46 -30.59
CA ALA A 12 -10.65 9.09 -30.27
C ALA A 12 -9.17 8.93 -29.93
N ALA A 13 -8.26 9.59 -30.66
CA ALA A 13 -6.82 9.50 -30.42
C ALA A 13 -6.40 10.23 -29.14
N GLN A 14 -7.17 11.24 -28.73
CA GLN A 14 -6.96 11.95 -27.47
C GLN A 14 -7.38 11.09 -26.26
N TYR A 15 -8.44 10.30 -26.39
CA TYR A 15 -8.90 9.36 -25.35
C TYR A 15 -7.90 8.22 -25.10
N ASP A 16 -7.41 7.62 -26.17
CA ASP A 16 -6.44 6.53 -26.07
C ASP A 16 -5.16 6.99 -25.38
N THR A 17 -4.71 8.22 -25.68
CA THR A 17 -3.53 8.82 -25.02
C THR A 17 -3.74 8.99 -23.51
N LEU A 18 -4.90 9.52 -23.09
CA LEU A 18 -5.24 9.66 -21.67
C LEU A 18 -5.32 8.30 -20.97
N LEU A 19 -5.85 7.29 -21.66
CA LEU A 19 -5.95 5.94 -21.13
C LEU A 19 -4.62 5.24 -20.98
N GLU A 20 -3.72 5.41 -21.94
CA GLU A 20 -2.35 4.93 -21.84
C GLU A 20 -1.62 5.58 -20.66
N GLN A 21 -1.79 6.88 -20.46
CA GLN A 21 -1.22 7.59 -19.30
C GLN A 21 -1.77 7.05 -17.98
N ALA A 22 -3.09 6.90 -17.85
CA ALA A 22 -3.72 6.33 -16.65
C ALA A 22 -3.22 4.90 -16.39
N ASN A 23 -3.15 4.06 -17.44
CA ASN A 23 -2.61 2.71 -17.34
C ASN A 23 -1.14 2.70 -16.90
N GLY A 24 -0.32 3.63 -17.40
CA GLY A 24 1.06 3.80 -16.97
C GLY A 24 1.18 4.13 -15.48
N ILE A 25 0.34 5.05 -14.98
CA ILE A 25 0.29 5.39 -13.55
C ILE A 25 -0.07 4.16 -12.71
N TYR A 26 -1.07 3.38 -13.13
CA TYR A 26 -1.44 2.16 -12.40
C TYR A 26 -0.35 1.08 -12.41
N GLN A 27 0.42 0.98 -13.50
CA GLN A 27 1.58 0.09 -13.55
C GLN A 27 2.70 0.56 -12.60
N GLU A 28 2.90 1.86 -12.45
CA GLU A 28 3.84 2.43 -11.48
C GLU A 28 3.41 2.13 -10.04
N ILE A 29 2.10 2.27 -9.73
CA ILE A 29 1.54 1.85 -8.44
C ILE A 29 1.76 0.34 -8.22
N GLU A 30 1.58 -0.48 -9.26
CA GLU A 30 1.79 -1.92 -9.18
C GLU A 30 3.23 -2.27 -8.81
N LEU A 31 4.21 -1.58 -9.42
CA LEU A 31 5.62 -1.74 -9.10
C LEU A 31 5.91 -1.42 -7.63
N HIS A 32 5.38 -0.31 -7.11
CA HIS A 32 5.54 0.04 -5.70
C HIS A 32 4.93 -1.01 -4.76
N TYR A 33 3.77 -1.56 -5.10
CA TYR A 33 3.16 -2.66 -4.35
C TYR A 33 4.00 -3.93 -4.39
N GLN A 34 4.56 -4.30 -5.55
CA GLN A 34 5.43 -5.47 -5.67
C GLN A 34 6.71 -5.32 -4.83
N THR A 35 7.34 -4.14 -4.85
CA THR A 35 8.51 -3.84 -4.01
C THR A 35 8.15 -3.94 -2.53
N MET A 36 7.05 -3.31 -2.09
CA MET A 36 6.59 -3.42 -0.70
C MET A 36 6.25 -4.86 -0.31
N GLN A 37 5.71 -5.66 -1.24
CA GLN A 37 5.39 -7.06 -0.99
C GLN A 37 6.67 -7.88 -0.79
N ASN A 38 7.72 -7.67 -1.60
CA ASN A 38 8.96 -8.42 -1.47
C ASN A 38 9.74 -8.01 -0.22
N ASP A 39 9.76 -6.72 0.11
CA ASP A 39 10.68 -6.16 1.10
C ASP A 39 10.01 -5.74 2.42
N LEU A 40 8.75 -6.13 2.68
CA LEU A 40 7.97 -5.65 3.83
C LEU A 40 8.69 -5.76 5.19
N LEU A 41 9.49 -6.81 5.38
CA LEU A 41 10.22 -7.08 6.63
C LEU A 41 11.61 -6.42 6.68
N ALA A 42 12.18 -6.09 5.52
CA ALA A 42 13.51 -5.48 5.40
C ALA A 42 13.46 -3.96 5.24
N THR A 43 12.28 -3.42 4.89
CA THR A 43 12.08 -1.99 4.62
C THR A 43 11.96 -1.22 5.93
N SER A 44 12.68 -0.10 6.02
CA SER A 44 12.57 0.79 7.19
C SER A 44 11.19 1.48 7.24
N SER A 45 10.77 1.88 8.44
CA SER A 45 9.55 2.68 8.61
C SER A 45 9.55 3.96 7.76
N ARG A 46 10.71 4.63 7.65
CA ARG A 46 10.89 5.83 6.82
C ARG A 46 10.63 5.56 5.34
N GLN A 47 11.21 4.50 4.78
CA GLN A 47 11.00 4.11 3.39
C GLN A 47 9.55 3.69 3.13
N THR A 48 8.91 3.05 4.10
CA THR A 48 7.48 2.70 4.03
C THR A 48 6.62 3.96 3.92
N MET A 49 6.86 4.97 4.77
CA MET A 49 6.13 6.25 4.71
C MET A 49 6.36 6.96 3.37
N GLN A 50 7.61 7.05 2.91
CA GLN A 50 7.93 7.64 1.60
C GLN A 50 7.18 6.95 0.46
N THR A 51 7.14 5.61 0.48
CA THR A 51 6.41 4.84 -0.53
C THR A 51 4.92 5.11 -0.46
N VAL A 52 4.34 5.23 0.73
CA VAL A 52 2.92 5.60 0.93
C VAL A 52 2.62 6.99 0.38
N ASP A 53 3.50 7.97 0.61
CA ASP A 53 3.35 9.32 0.07
C ASP A 53 3.40 9.34 -1.46
N THR A 54 4.33 8.59 -2.06
CA THR A 54 4.40 8.39 -3.51
C THR A 54 3.11 7.75 -4.04
N LEU A 55 2.64 6.67 -3.40
CA LEU A 55 1.40 5.99 -3.77
C LEU A 55 0.18 6.91 -3.70
N ASN A 56 0.06 7.74 -2.67
CA ASN A 56 -1.03 8.71 -2.54
C ASN A 56 -1.00 9.74 -3.68
N THR A 57 0.20 10.20 -4.04
CA THR A 57 0.39 11.13 -5.16
C THR A 57 -0.03 10.49 -6.49
N LEU A 58 0.42 9.26 -6.75
CA LEU A 58 0.06 8.51 -7.97
C LEU A 58 -1.44 8.22 -8.04
N LEU A 59 -2.06 7.82 -6.92
CA LEU A 59 -3.50 7.60 -6.85
C LEU A 59 -4.29 8.88 -7.12
N HIS A 60 -3.81 10.03 -6.65
CA HIS A 60 -4.47 11.30 -6.94
C HIS A 60 -4.40 11.63 -8.43
N LYS A 61 -3.24 11.44 -9.06
CA LYS A 61 -3.06 11.61 -10.52
C LYS A 61 -3.94 10.64 -11.31
N ALA A 62 -4.00 9.37 -10.91
CA ALA A 62 -4.85 8.37 -11.55
C ALA A 62 -6.33 8.77 -11.49
N ARG A 63 -6.81 9.23 -10.34
CA ARG A 63 -8.20 9.71 -10.17
C ARG A 63 -8.50 10.94 -11.03
N ALA A 64 -7.55 11.85 -11.17
CA ALA A 64 -7.72 13.02 -12.04
C ALA A 64 -7.82 12.59 -13.51
N ALA A 65 -6.94 11.68 -13.96
CA ALA A 65 -7.02 11.10 -15.30
C ALA A 65 -8.35 10.36 -15.53
N ASP A 66 -8.83 9.64 -14.52
CA ASP A 66 -10.11 8.92 -14.59
C ASP A 66 -11.30 9.81 -14.73
N SER A 67 -11.33 10.94 -14.03
CA SER A 67 -12.39 11.93 -14.17
C SER A 67 -12.43 12.43 -15.60
N LEU A 68 -11.27 12.79 -16.17
CA LEU A 68 -11.17 13.26 -17.55
C LEU A 68 -11.60 12.19 -18.56
N ILE A 69 -11.23 10.92 -18.33
CA ILE A 69 -11.65 9.80 -19.17
C ILE A 69 -13.16 9.58 -19.05
N ALA A 70 -13.73 9.63 -17.85
CA ALA A 70 -15.16 9.44 -17.64
C ALA A 70 -15.98 10.54 -18.33
N ASP A 71 -15.56 11.80 -18.18
CA ASP A 71 -16.19 12.95 -18.84
C ASP A 71 -16.07 12.83 -20.37
N ALA A 72 -14.91 12.39 -20.87
CA ALA A 72 -14.69 12.15 -22.29
C ALA A 72 -15.58 11.03 -22.86
N LEU A 73 -15.72 9.91 -22.13
CA LEU A 73 -16.54 8.78 -22.54
C LEU A 73 -18.04 9.10 -22.50
N TYR A 74 -18.48 9.93 -21.55
CA TYR A 74 -19.87 10.37 -21.44
C TYR A 74 -20.30 11.22 -22.64
N ASN A 75 -19.38 12.02 -23.19
CA ASN A 75 -19.64 12.94 -24.30
C ASN A 75 -19.34 12.34 -25.69
N GLY A 76 -18.72 11.16 -25.75
CA GLY A 76 -18.26 10.52 -26.98
C GLY A 76 -19.30 9.62 -27.64
N SER A 77 -19.39 9.67 -28.98
CA SER A 77 -20.21 8.77 -29.78
C SER A 77 -19.49 7.43 -30.05
N GLY A 78 -19.44 6.58 -29.03
CA GLY A 78 -18.98 5.18 -29.12
C GLY A 78 -17.48 4.96 -28.90
N LEU A 79 -17.15 3.77 -28.39
CA LEU A 79 -15.77 3.32 -28.11
C LEU A 79 -15.15 2.72 -29.37
N SER A 80 -13.96 3.18 -29.75
CA SER A 80 -13.17 2.49 -30.78
C SER A 80 -12.66 1.14 -30.23
N ALA A 81 -12.25 0.24 -31.12
CA ALA A 81 -11.65 -1.04 -30.72
C ALA A 81 -10.35 -0.84 -29.89
N SER A 82 -9.56 0.20 -30.19
CA SER A 82 -8.35 0.53 -29.42
C SER A 82 -8.68 0.98 -27.99
N THR A 83 -9.71 1.82 -27.83
CA THR A 83 -10.17 2.26 -26.51
C THR A 83 -10.71 1.09 -25.68
N SER A 84 -11.43 0.15 -26.31
CA SER A 84 -11.90 -1.07 -25.64
C SER A 84 -10.75 -1.94 -25.13
N ALA A 85 -9.70 -2.15 -25.95
CA ALA A 85 -8.53 -2.91 -25.54
C ALA A 85 -7.77 -2.23 -24.37
N LEU A 86 -7.68 -0.89 -24.38
CA LEU A 86 -7.07 -0.13 -23.29
C LEU A 86 -7.88 -0.20 -21.99
N MET A 87 -9.21 -0.23 -22.08
CA MET A 87 -10.12 -0.48 -20.95
C MET A 87 -9.93 -1.87 -20.34
N GLU A 88 -9.85 -2.91 -21.17
CA GLU A 88 -9.60 -4.28 -20.69
C GLU A 88 -8.24 -4.40 -19.99
N LYS A 89 -7.19 -3.83 -20.59
CA LYS A 89 -5.86 -3.76 -19.97
C LYS A 89 -5.93 -3.07 -18.61
N ARG A 90 -6.68 -1.97 -18.53
CA ARG A 90 -6.89 -1.22 -17.29
C ARG A 90 -7.57 -2.06 -16.22
N ALA A 91 -8.65 -2.74 -16.56
CA ALA A 91 -9.37 -3.63 -15.65
C ALA A 91 -8.45 -4.74 -15.12
N ALA A 92 -7.61 -5.32 -15.97
CA ALA A 92 -6.62 -6.31 -15.56
C ALA A 92 -5.57 -5.75 -14.59
N ILE A 93 -5.08 -4.52 -14.80
CA ILE A 93 -4.15 -3.85 -13.87
C ILE A 93 -4.83 -3.59 -12.52
N LEU A 94 -6.05 -3.05 -12.52
CA LEU A 94 -6.80 -2.76 -11.29
C LEU A 94 -7.07 -4.03 -10.46
N ASN A 95 -7.39 -5.14 -11.12
CA ASN A 95 -7.56 -6.42 -10.42
C ASN A 95 -6.25 -6.90 -9.78
N ARG A 96 -5.11 -6.80 -10.47
CA ARG A 96 -3.80 -7.11 -9.91
C ARG A 96 -3.44 -6.22 -8.72
N LEU A 97 -3.70 -4.91 -8.82
CA LEU A 97 -3.52 -3.96 -7.73
C LEU A 97 -4.36 -4.31 -6.49
N TYR A 98 -5.62 -4.66 -6.70
CA TYR A 98 -6.51 -5.09 -5.63
C TYR A 98 -5.97 -6.33 -4.90
N GLN A 99 -5.54 -7.35 -5.65
CA GLN A 99 -4.94 -8.56 -5.06
C GLN A 99 -3.65 -8.25 -4.30
N ALA A 100 -2.76 -7.44 -4.88
CA ALA A 100 -1.50 -7.04 -4.24
C ALA A 100 -1.76 -6.30 -2.92
N ASN A 101 -2.66 -5.33 -2.90
CA ASN A 101 -3.04 -4.59 -1.70
C ASN A 101 -3.61 -5.53 -0.62
N ARG A 102 -4.55 -6.42 -1.01
CA ARG A 102 -5.12 -7.42 -0.10
C ARG A 102 -4.03 -8.28 0.55
N ASN A 103 -3.04 -8.71 -0.21
CA ASN A 103 -1.92 -9.52 0.26
C ASN A 103 -1.01 -8.74 1.22
N ILE A 104 -0.64 -7.50 0.87
CA ILE A 104 0.17 -6.63 1.74
C ILE A 104 -0.56 -6.40 3.07
N ALA A 105 -1.86 -6.07 3.03
CA ALA A 105 -2.66 -5.84 4.22
C ALA A 105 -2.79 -7.10 5.10
N ALA A 106 -2.90 -8.29 4.50
CA ALA A 106 -2.91 -9.55 5.24
C ALA A 106 -1.55 -9.81 5.93
N ARG A 107 -0.43 -9.60 5.23
CA ARG A 107 0.91 -9.76 5.81
C ARG A 107 1.16 -8.74 6.93
N ALA A 108 0.77 -7.49 6.75
CA ALA A 108 0.89 -6.46 7.79
C ALA A 108 0.10 -6.83 9.06
N ARG A 109 -1.12 -7.37 8.91
CA ARG A 109 -1.90 -7.89 10.05
C ARG A 109 -1.22 -9.05 10.75
N ASN A 110 -0.63 -9.99 10.01
CA ASN A 110 0.11 -11.10 10.59
C ASN A 110 1.34 -10.61 11.38
N VAL A 111 2.13 -9.68 10.81
CA VAL A 111 3.27 -9.06 11.51
C VAL A 111 2.82 -8.33 12.77
N GLN A 112 1.74 -7.56 12.70
CA GLN A 112 1.18 -6.89 13.88
C GLN A 112 0.78 -7.88 14.97
N SER A 113 0.14 -9.00 14.60
CA SER A 113 -0.24 -10.05 15.55
C SER A 113 0.98 -10.67 16.23
N LEU A 114 2.04 -10.97 15.46
CA LEU A 114 3.30 -11.50 16.00
C LEU A 114 3.95 -10.50 16.97
N LEU A 115 4.04 -9.22 16.58
CA LEU A 115 4.61 -8.18 17.44
C LEU A 115 3.82 -8.02 18.75
N ARG A 116 2.49 -8.08 18.71
CA ARG A 116 1.66 -8.05 19.93
C ARG A 116 1.95 -9.23 20.84
N HIS A 117 2.09 -10.43 20.28
CA HIS A 117 2.42 -11.63 21.04
C HIS A 117 3.80 -11.52 21.69
N GLU A 118 4.81 -11.06 20.96
CA GLU A 118 6.17 -10.85 21.47
C GLU A 118 6.20 -9.79 22.58
N ILE A 119 5.54 -8.65 22.39
CA ILE A 119 5.44 -7.59 23.41
C ILE A 119 4.75 -8.12 24.68
N SER A 120 3.68 -8.88 24.52
CA SER A 120 2.99 -9.52 25.65
C SER A 120 3.89 -10.50 26.39
N SER A 121 4.64 -11.32 25.65
CA SER A 121 5.59 -12.29 26.21
C SER A 121 6.73 -11.60 26.95
N LEU A 122 7.31 -10.54 26.39
CA LEU A 122 8.31 -9.70 27.03
C LEU A 122 7.79 -9.03 28.30
N SER A 123 6.55 -8.52 28.28
CA SER A 123 5.92 -7.93 29.47
C SER A 123 5.73 -8.96 30.58
N THR A 124 5.27 -10.16 30.26
CA THR A 124 5.13 -11.27 31.20
C THR A 124 6.48 -11.68 31.78
N ASN A 125 7.50 -11.84 30.94
CA ASN A 125 8.86 -12.18 31.37
C ASN A 125 9.44 -11.08 32.28
N TYR A 126 9.26 -9.80 31.93
CA TYR A 126 9.67 -8.68 32.77
C TYR A 126 8.98 -8.68 34.14
N LYS A 127 7.67 -8.95 34.19
CA LYS A 127 6.91 -9.11 35.45
C LYS A 127 7.38 -10.30 36.27
N ALA A 128 7.75 -11.42 35.63
CA ALA A 128 8.30 -12.59 36.32
C ALA A 128 9.67 -12.29 36.94
N ILE A 129 10.54 -11.57 36.23
CA ILE A 129 11.85 -11.14 36.74
C ILE A 129 11.69 -10.14 37.90
N THR A 130 10.79 -9.16 37.77
CA THR A 130 10.58 -8.12 38.80
C THR A 130 9.76 -8.62 40.00
N GLY A 131 8.89 -9.60 39.81
CA GLY A 131 8.11 -10.27 40.86
C GLY A 131 8.87 -11.38 41.58
N TYR A 132 10.07 -11.75 41.09
CA TYR A 132 10.96 -12.67 41.80
C TYR A 132 11.54 -11.96 43.04
N LYS A 133 10.82 -12.06 44.17
CA LYS A 133 11.38 -11.70 45.48
C LYS A 133 12.60 -12.62 45.68
N PRO A 134 13.84 -12.11 45.84
CA PRO A 134 14.99 -12.98 46.08
C PRO A 134 14.71 -13.79 47.35
N SER A 135 14.99 -15.10 47.29
CA SER A 135 14.69 -16.12 48.30
C SER A 135 15.53 -15.98 49.58
N GLY A 136 15.59 -14.76 50.13
CA GLY A 136 16.34 -14.39 51.33
C GLY A 136 15.93 -13.06 51.96
N SER A 137 14.82 -12.44 51.55
CA SER A 137 14.37 -11.13 52.07
C SER A 137 13.27 -11.20 53.13
N ASP A 138 13.34 -12.17 54.05
CA ASP A 138 12.64 -12.09 55.34
C ASP A 138 13.62 -12.45 56.47
N ARG A 139 14.52 -11.51 56.80
CA ARG A 139 15.04 -11.40 58.17
C ARG A 139 13.97 -10.74 59.02
N THR A 140 12.98 -11.51 59.46
CA THR A 140 12.16 -11.12 60.60
C THR A 140 12.90 -11.55 61.85
N HIS A 141 13.51 -10.58 62.52
CA HIS A 141 14.04 -10.74 63.87
C HIS A 141 12.91 -11.25 64.79
N ILE A 142 12.95 -12.53 65.15
CA ILE A 142 12.20 -13.04 66.29
C ILE A 142 12.92 -12.51 67.52
N ILE A 143 12.51 -11.33 68.00
CA ILE A 143 12.81 -10.91 69.38
C ILE A 143 12.09 -11.90 70.29
N ARG A 144 12.85 -12.84 70.85
CA ARG A 144 12.39 -13.66 71.98
C ARG A 144 12.31 -12.76 73.20
N ALA A 145 11.13 -12.26 73.53
CA ALA A 145 10.83 -11.88 74.90
C ALA A 145 10.45 -13.16 75.66
N ALA A 146 11.42 -13.70 76.41
CA ALA A 146 11.20 -14.71 77.43
C ALA A 146 12.01 -14.28 78.66
N PHE A 147 11.27 -13.80 79.67
CA PHE A 147 11.61 -13.47 81.07
C PHE A 147 12.70 -12.41 81.31
#